data_AF-A0A346PUU3-F1
#
_entry.id   AF-A0A346PUU3-F1
#
_cell.length_a   1.000
_cell.length_b   1.000
_cell.length_c   1.000
_cell.angle_alpha   90.00
_cell.angle_beta   90.00
_cell.angle_gamma   90.00
#
_symmetry.space_group_name_H-M   'P 1'
#
loop_
_entity.id
_entity.type
_entity.pdbx_description
1 polymer ?
#
loop_
_entity_poly.entity_id
_entity_poly.type
_entity_poly.pdbx_seq_one_letter_code
_entity_poly.pdbx_strand_id
1 'polypeptide(L)'
;MRIDRERYSTIDRWRRIVHRRVDNVRPTLIRAVVLAQNVTETLKQARDDLKQAEKTADDEGTREEIRETAEAYRDYVVGDHEPDHAILDEHLNTLRQIRRQVDGDTEEQIERALEATENYRTDVEQA
;
A
#
# COMPACT_ATOMS: atom_id res chain seq x y z
N MET A 1 -40.82 20.17 52.78
CA MET A 1 -40.09 18.88 52.80
C MET A 1 -40.77 17.94 51.80
N ARG A 2 -39.99 17.30 50.93
CA ARG A 2 -40.33 16.45 49.74
C ARG A 2 -40.71 17.22 48.46
N ILE A 3 -39.87 17.28 47.41
CA ILE A 3 -39.45 16.23 46.44
C ILE A 3 -40.68 15.78 45.62
N ASP A 4 -40.72 15.76 44.29
CA ASP A 4 -39.80 16.22 43.25
C ASP A 4 -40.54 16.39 41.92
N ARG A 5 -39.89 17.11 41.02
CA ARG A 5 -40.30 17.44 39.66
C ARG A 5 -39.78 16.36 38.71
N GLU A 6 -40.60 15.40 38.30
CA GLU A 6 -40.22 14.43 37.26
C GLU A 6 -41.28 14.30 36.16
N ARG A 7 -41.30 15.30 35.30
CA ARG A 7 -41.54 15.09 33.87
C ARG A 7 -40.17 15.23 33.19
N TYR A 8 -39.47 14.14 32.93
CA TYR A 8 -38.56 14.04 31.78
C TYR A 8 -38.22 12.58 31.48
N SER A 9 -38.70 12.16 30.31
CA SER A 9 -38.03 11.29 29.35
C SER A 9 -37.72 9.84 29.74
N THR A 10 -38.58 8.96 29.25
CA THR A 10 -38.47 7.52 29.03
C THR A 10 -37.21 7.07 28.22
N ILE A 11 -36.26 7.95 27.96
CA ILE A 11 -35.09 7.71 27.11
C ILE A 11 -33.90 7.12 27.88
N ASP A 12 -33.80 7.32 29.21
CA ASP A 12 -32.60 6.90 29.98
C ASP A 12 -32.63 5.49 30.57
N ARG A 13 -33.71 4.71 30.41
CA ARG A 13 -33.75 3.32 30.91
C ARG A 13 -33.11 2.30 29.94
N TRP A 14 -33.01 2.62 28.65
CA TRP A 14 -32.44 1.70 27.64
C TRP A 14 -30.91 1.78 27.51
N ARG A 15 -30.26 2.75 28.14
CA ARG A 15 -28.80 2.96 28.05
C ARG A 15 -27.96 2.00 28.91
N ARG A 16 -28.56 0.97 29.55
CA ARG A 16 -27.85 -0.02 30.39
C ARG A 16 -27.76 -1.43 29.79
N ILE A 17 -28.44 -1.72 28.67
CA ILE A 17 -28.51 -3.10 28.13
C ILE A 17 -27.77 -3.25 26.78
N VAL A 18 -27.51 -2.17 26.04
CA VAL A 18 -26.87 -2.23 24.70
C VAL A 18 -25.41 -1.76 24.75
N HIS A 19 -24.63 -2.28 25.70
CA HIS A 19 -23.17 -2.07 25.73
C HIS A 19 -22.43 -3.36 26.08
N ARG A 20 -22.77 -4.42 25.35
CA ARG A 20 -21.94 -5.61 25.28
C ARG A 20 -22.25 -6.32 23.97
N ARG A 21 -21.22 -6.43 23.12
CA ARG A 21 -21.11 -7.30 21.93
C ARG A 21 -21.14 -6.62 20.55
N VAL A 22 -20.32 -5.58 20.36
CA VAL A 22 -19.68 -5.32 19.05
C VAL A 22 -18.25 -4.80 19.26
N ASP A 23 -17.43 -5.49 20.06
CA ASP A 23 -16.00 -5.15 20.25
C ASP A 23 -15.13 -6.42 20.26
N ASN A 24 -15.35 -7.34 19.32
CA ASN A 24 -14.45 -8.49 19.20
C ASN A 24 -14.37 -9.08 17.79
N VAL A 25 -14.44 -8.22 16.76
CA VAL A 25 -13.69 -8.50 15.54
C VAL A 25 -12.30 -7.95 15.83
N ARG A 26 -11.32 -8.85 15.97
CA ARG A 26 -9.96 -8.54 16.44
C ARG A 26 -9.42 -7.28 15.73
N PRO A 27 -9.06 -6.20 16.44
CA PRO A 27 -8.49 -5.00 15.82
C PRO A 27 -7.23 -5.30 14.98
N THR A 28 -6.54 -6.40 15.29
CA THR A 28 -5.43 -6.94 14.48
C THR A 28 -5.84 -7.39 13.08
N LEU A 29 -7.01 -8.00 12.91
CA LEU A 29 -7.46 -8.51 11.61
C LEU A 29 -7.92 -7.38 10.68
N ILE A 30 -8.59 -6.36 11.22
CA ILE A 30 -8.96 -5.18 10.42
C ILE A 30 -7.69 -4.42 9.99
N ARG A 31 -6.70 -4.29 10.89
CA ARG A 31 -5.40 -3.70 10.54
C ARG A 31 -4.68 -4.51 9.46
N ALA A 32 -4.62 -5.84 9.58
CA ALA A 32 -3.98 -6.71 8.58
C ALA A 32 -4.66 -6.63 7.20
N VAL A 33 -6.00 -6.59 7.14
CA VAL A 33 -6.73 -6.47 5.86
C VAL A 33 -6.53 -5.10 5.22
N VAL A 34 -6.52 -4.02 6.00
CA VAL A 34 -6.27 -2.66 5.49
C VAL A 34 -4.81 -2.48 5.05
N LEU A 35 -3.86 -3.04 5.80
CA LEU A 35 -2.45 -3.07 5.41
C LEU A 35 -2.27 -3.80 4.09
N ALA A 36 -2.82 -5.02 3.94
CA ALA A 36 -2.76 -5.77 2.69
C ALA A 36 -3.33 -4.97 1.50
N GLN A 37 -4.46 -4.27 1.66
CA GLN A 37 -5.02 -3.43 0.60
C GLN A 37 -4.13 -2.23 0.23
N ASN A 38 -3.57 -1.52 1.22
CA ASN A 38 -2.67 -0.39 0.96
C ASN A 38 -1.36 -0.83 0.30
N VAL A 39 -0.83 -1.96 0.76
CA VAL A 39 0.38 -2.64 0.26
C VAL A 39 0.19 -3.08 -1.20
N THR A 40 -0.97 -3.60 -1.57
CA THR A 40 -1.27 -3.91 -2.98
C THR A 40 -1.34 -2.66 -3.86
N GLU A 41 -1.92 -1.56 -3.36
CA GLU A 41 -2.08 -0.33 -4.14
C GLU A 41 -0.73 0.40 -4.37
N THR A 42 0.23 0.34 -3.44
CA THR A 42 1.56 0.95 -3.64
C THR A 42 2.39 0.24 -4.71
N LEU A 43 2.46 -1.09 -4.72
CA LEU A 43 3.15 -1.82 -5.80
C LEU A 43 2.45 -1.67 -7.15
N LYS A 44 1.12 -1.57 -7.14
CA LYS A 44 0.36 -1.31 -8.37
C LYS A 44 0.68 0.06 -8.94
N GLN A 45 0.77 1.09 -8.10
CA GLN A 45 1.22 2.42 -8.51
C GLN A 45 2.64 2.37 -9.08
N ALA A 46 3.58 1.73 -8.37
CA ALA A 46 4.95 1.57 -8.84
C ALA A 46 5.02 0.91 -10.23
N ARG A 47 4.24 -0.17 -10.43
CA ARG A 47 4.12 -0.84 -11.73
C ARG A 47 3.57 0.08 -12.81
N ASP A 48 2.54 0.85 -12.51
CA ASP A 48 1.91 1.74 -13.49
C ASP A 48 2.87 2.88 -13.90
N ASP A 49 3.66 3.39 -12.97
CA ASP A 49 4.73 4.37 -13.24
C ASP A 49 5.84 3.77 -14.10
N LEU A 50 6.30 2.54 -13.79
CA LEU A 50 7.27 1.83 -14.62
C LEU A 50 6.76 1.61 -16.06
N LYS A 51 5.47 1.32 -16.24
CA LYS A 51 4.87 1.23 -17.58
C LYS A 51 4.80 2.55 -18.33
N GLN A 52 4.80 3.69 -17.63
CA GLN A 52 4.96 4.99 -18.30
C GLN A 52 6.43 5.22 -18.63
N ALA A 53 7.36 4.91 -17.72
CA ALA A 53 8.79 5.00 -17.96
C ALA A 53 9.22 4.17 -19.19
N GLU A 54 8.67 2.97 -19.36
CA GLU A 54 8.93 2.12 -20.54
C GLU A 54 8.58 2.84 -21.86
N LYS A 55 7.50 3.63 -21.88
CA LYS A 55 7.04 4.32 -23.10
C LYS A 55 7.89 5.54 -23.45
N THR A 56 8.50 6.16 -22.45
CA THR A 56 9.29 7.39 -22.60
C THR A 56 10.78 7.12 -22.68
N ALA A 57 11.23 5.94 -22.25
CA ALA A 57 12.63 5.53 -22.37
C ALA A 57 13.04 5.44 -23.84
N ASP A 58 14.20 6.01 -24.19
CA ASP A 58 14.70 6.01 -25.56
C ASP A 58 15.50 4.75 -25.90
N ASP A 59 16.18 4.18 -24.90
CA ASP A 59 17.05 3.01 -25.04
C ASP A 59 16.27 1.69 -24.85
N GLU A 60 16.44 0.74 -25.77
CA GLU A 60 15.71 -0.53 -25.73
C GLU A 60 16.16 -1.44 -24.57
N GLY A 61 17.45 -1.40 -24.19
CA GLY A 61 17.94 -2.15 -23.03
C GLY A 61 17.29 -1.64 -21.75
N THR A 62 17.21 -0.32 -21.60
CA THR A 62 16.52 0.35 -20.49
C THR A 62 15.03 0.00 -20.46
N ARG A 63 14.34 -0.02 -21.62
CA ARG A 63 12.94 -0.44 -21.68
C ARG A 63 12.74 -1.87 -21.21
N GLU A 64 13.62 -2.79 -21.61
CA GLU A 64 13.55 -4.19 -21.20
C GLU A 64 13.69 -4.32 -19.68
N GLU A 65 14.71 -3.70 -19.09
CA GLU A 65 14.93 -3.76 -17.62
C GLU A 65 13.76 -3.16 -16.82
N ILE A 66 13.18 -2.05 -17.31
CA ILE A 66 11.97 -1.45 -16.72
C ILE A 66 10.79 -2.42 -16.82
N ARG A 67 10.60 -3.04 -17.98
CA ARG A 67 9.50 -3.99 -18.23
C ARG A 67 9.61 -5.22 -17.34
N GLU A 68 10.78 -5.84 -17.27
CA GLU A 68 11.04 -7.00 -16.41
C GLU A 68 10.70 -6.69 -14.94
N THR A 69 11.10 -5.51 -14.46
CA THR A 69 10.78 -5.06 -13.10
C THR A 69 9.29 -4.84 -12.89
N ALA A 70 8.60 -4.22 -13.87
CA ALA A 70 7.15 -4.02 -13.81
C ALA A 70 6.36 -5.33 -13.82
N GLU A 71 6.88 -6.37 -14.48
CA GLU A 71 6.31 -7.72 -14.46
C GLU A 71 6.52 -8.42 -13.12
N ALA A 72 7.70 -8.31 -12.51
CA ALA A 72 7.92 -8.81 -11.16
C ALA A 72 6.93 -8.19 -10.16
N TYR A 73 6.69 -6.88 -10.23
CA TYR A 73 5.72 -6.22 -9.34
C TYR A 73 4.28 -6.67 -9.59
N ARG A 74 3.90 -6.98 -10.84
CA ARG A 74 2.60 -7.57 -11.15
C ARG A 74 2.42 -8.89 -10.41
N ASP A 75 3.45 -9.72 -10.39
CA ASP A 75 3.37 -11.05 -9.79
C ASP A 75 3.22 -10.97 -8.26
N TYR A 76 3.80 -9.96 -7.62
CA TYR A 76 3.56 -9.67 -6.18
C TYR A 76 2.18 -9.07 -5.90
N VAL A 77 1.63 -8.28 -6.84
CA VAL A 77 0.29 -7.68 -6.70
C VAL A 77 -0.82 -8.73 -6.88
N VAL A 78 -0.63 -9.68 -7.80
CA VAL A 78 -1.63 -10.72 -8.13
C VAL A 78 -1.41 -11.99 -7.31
N GLY A 79 -0.18 -12.25 -6.90
CA GLY A 79 0.20 -13.41 -6.12
C GLY A 79 -0.20 -13.30 -4.65
N ASP A 80 -0.60 -14.42 -4.06
CA ASP A 80 -0.88 -14.54 -2.63
C ASP A 80 0.40 -14.83 -1.83
N HIS A 81 1.51 -14.18 -2.21
CA HIS A 81 2.82 -14.35 -1.58
C HIS A 81 3.52 -13.01 -1.42
N GLU A 82 4.21 -12.85 -0.30
CA GLU A 82 5.07 -11.69 -0.08
C GLU A 82 6.30 -11.76 -1.00
N PRO A 83 6.78 -10.62 -1.51
CA PRO A 83 8.00 -10.57 -2.29
C PRO A 83 9.19 -11.01 -1.45
N ASP A 84 10.09 -11.77 -2.08
CA ASP A 84 11.41 -12.01 -1.51
C ASP A 84 12.16 -10.67 -1.43
N HIS A 85 12.49 -10.22 -0.21
CA HIS A 85 13.16 -8.94 0.02
C HIS A 85 14.49 -8.83 -0.71
N ALA A 86 15.23 -9.93 -0.93
CA ALA A 86 16.48 -9.91 -1.67
C ALA A 86 16.24 -9.61 -3.16
N ILE A 87 15.20 -10.22 -3.74
CA ILE A 87 14.80 -10.00 -5.13
C ILE A 87 14.23 -8.59 -5.31
N LEU A 88 13.41 -8.12 -4.35
CA LEU A 88 12.89 -6.75 -4.37
C LEU A 88 14.01 -5.70 -4.30
N ASP A 89 15.02 -5.92 -3.45
CA ASP A 89 16.18 -5.05 -3.34
C ASP A 89 17.04 -5.06 -4.61
N GLU A 90 17.14 -6.21 -5.30
CA GLU A 90 17.80 -6.30 -6.60
C GLU A 90 17.08 -5.41 -7.63
N HIS A 91 15.76 -5.52 -7.75
CA HIS A 91 14.96 -4.67 -8.62
C HIS A 91 15.10 -3.17 -8.28
N LEU A 92 15.07 -2.80 -7.00
CA LEU A 92 15.30 -1.42 -6.56
C LEU A 92 16.69 -0.92 -6.97
N ASN A 93 17.72 -1.76 -6.87
CA ASN A 93 19.07 -1.38 -7.29
C ASN A 93 19.20 -1.25 -8.81
N THR A 94 18.49 -2.07 -9.59
CA THR A 94 18.38 -1.91 -11.04
C THR A 94 17.72 -0.58 -11.39
N LEU A 95 16.56 -0.25 -10.80
CA LEU A 95 15.90 1.03 -11.04
C LEU A 95 16.77 2.25 -10.65
N ARG A 96 17.54 2.16 -9.56
CA ARG A 96 18.52 3.20 -9.17
C ARG A 96 19.68 3.33 -10.17
N GLN A 97 20.04 2.26 -10.86
CA GLN A 97 21.04 2.29 -11.93
C GLN A 97 20.48 2.93 -13.18
N ILE A 98 19.26 2.57 -13.58
CA ILE A 98 18.58 3.14 -14.74
C ILE A 98 18.35 4.63 -14.53
N ARG A 99 17.84 5.06 -13.36
CA ARG A 99 17.63 6.48 -13.04
C ARG A 99 18.87 7.34 -13.27
N ARG A 100 20.08 6.79 -13.09
CA ARG A 100 21.34 7.54 -13.31
C ARG A 100 21.72 7.70 -14.80
N GLN A 101 21.01 7.02 -15.69
CA GLN A 101 21.29 6.94 -17.12
C GLN A 101 20.18 7.59 -17.96
N VAL A 102 19.01 7.81 -17.38
CA VAL A 102 17.87 8.46 -18.03
C VAL A 102 17.65 9.83 -17.42
N ASP A 103 17.07 10.73 -18.20
CA ASP A 103 16.70 12.08 -17.77
C ASP A 103 15.23 12.36 -18.15
N GLY A 104 14.65 13.41 -17.59
CA GLY A 104 13.34 13.95 -18.00
C GLY A 104 12.18 13.07 -17.57
N ASP A 105 11.18 12.90 -18.44
CA ASP A 105 9.93 12.19 -18.09
C ASP A 105 10.20 10.77 -17.59
N THR A 106 11.15 10.05 -18.20
CA THR A 106 11.51 8.68 -17.79
C THR A 106 12.12 8.66 -16.38
N GLU A 107 13.00 9.62 -16.07
CA GLU A 107 13.60 9.74 -14.73
C GLU A 107 12.52 9.98 -13.67
N GLU A 108 11.59 10.92 -13.93
CA GLU A 108 10.51 11.23 -12.99
C GLU A 108 9.62 10.00 -12.70
N GLN A 109 9.29 9.22 -13.72
CA GLN A 109 8.47 8.02 -13.50
C GLN A 109 9.24 6.94 -12.72
N ILE A 110 10.54 6.78 -12.97
CA ILE A 110 11.37 5.83 -12.21
C ILE A 110 11.50 6.29 -10.76
N GLU A 111 11.63 7.58 -10.49
CA GLU A 111 11.66 8.11 -9.11
C GLU A 111 10.35 7.83 -8.36
N ARG A 112 9.20 8.06 -8.99
CA ARG A 112 7.89 7.74 -8.39
C ARG A 112 7.75 6.24 -8.10
N ALA A 113 8.19 5.39 -9.03
CA ALA A 113 8.19 3.95 -8.83
C ALA A 113 9.11 3.49 -7.68
N LEU A 114 10.30 4.08 -7.56
CA LEU A 114 11.22 3.84 -6.46
C LEU A 114 10.58 4.23 -5.12
N GLU A 115 10.01 5.42 -5.01
CA GLU A 115 9.35 5.89 -3.78
C GLU A 115 8.18 4.97 -3.39
N ALA A 116 7.32 4.61 -4.33
CA ALA A 116 6.19 3.72 -4.09
C ALA A 116 6.65 2.33 -3.60
N THR A 117 7.74 1.80 -4.16
CA THR A 117 8.29 0.50 -3.77
C THR A 117 8.99 0.55 -2.41
N GLU A 118 9.68 1.64 -2.08
CA GLU A 118 10.30 1.82 -0.76
C GLU A 118 9.24 1.97 0.34
N ASN A 119 8.13 2.67 0.05
CA ASN A 119 6.97 2.75 0.93
C ASN A 119 6.34 1.37 1.14
N TYR A 120 6.15 0.60 0.08
CA TYR A 120 5.69 -0.79 0.17
C TYR A 120 6.56 -1.62 1.12
N ARG A 121 7.89 -1.56 0.95
CA ARG A 121 8.82 -2.32 1.79
C ARG A 121 8.68 -1.93 3.27
N THR A 122 8.54 -0.63 3.54
CA THR A 122 8.33 -0.11 4.89
C THR A 122 7.02 -0.61 5.50
N ASP A 123 5.93 -0.62 4.72
CA ASP A 123 4.62 -1.08 5.19
C ASP A 123 4.60 -2.60 5.46
N VAL A 124 5.31 -3.40 4.66
CA VAL A 124 5.47 -4.85 4.87
C VAL A 124 6.37 -5.15 6.06
N GLU A 125 7.49 -4.44 6.23
CA GLU A 125 8.39 -4.61 7.40
C GLU A 125 7.73 -4.26 8.74
N GLN A 126 6.69 -3.42 8.73
CA GLN A 126 5.96 -2.96 9.91
C GLN A 126 4.65 -3.73 10.18
N ALA A 127 4.26 -4.66 9.31
CA ALA A 127 3.04 -5.46 9.43
C ALA A 127 3.17 -6.60 10.45
#